data_AF-A0A3N7HZW2-F1
#
_entry.id   AF-A0A3N7HZW2-F1
#
_cell.length_a   1.000
_cell.length_b   1.000
_cell.length_c   1.000
_cell.angle_alpha   90.00
_cell.angle_beta   90.00
_cell.angle_gamma   90.00
#
_symmetry.space_group_name_H-M   'P 1'
#
loop_
_entity.id
_entity.type
_entity.pdbx_description
1 polymer ?
#
loop_
_entity_poly.entity_id
_entity_poly.type
_entity_poly.pdbx_seq_one_letter_code
_entity_poly.pdbx_strand_id
1 'polypeptide(L)'
;MTPESISALGAVAQDPASAADLAQLSPQQAAQPQGKTFATWMSQEVASVNQQMVSAEQGLQQLASGAPVSLHEVMMRAEEARLSFQLMVQMRNKVLEAYQDIMRMQA
;
A
#
# COMPACT_ATOMS: atom_id res chain seq x y z
N MET A 1 50.08 31.48 59.88
CA MET A 1 51.52 31.30 59.58
C MET A 1 51.72 29.81 59.46
N THR A 2 52.00 29.19 58.33
CA THR A 2 52.80 29.55 57.13
C THR A 2 52.16 29.01 55.83
N PRO A 3 52.64 29.44 54.64
CA PRO A 3 51.96 29.30 53.34
C PRO A 3 52.48 28.11 52.49
N GLU A 4 51.90 27.97 51.27
CA GLU A 4 52.35 27.19 50.10
C GLU A 4 52.06 25.66 50.18
N SER A 5 51.27 25.08 49.27
CA SER A 5 51.81 24.67 47.97
C SER A 5 50.70 24.38 46.93
N ILE A 6 50.82 25.07 45.79
CA ILE A 6 50.77 24.55 44.41
C ILE A 6 49.40 24.19 43.80
N SER A 7 48.91 25.16 43.03
CA SER A 7 48.54 25.09 41.61
C SER A 7 48.09 23.75 41.01
N ALA A 8 46.82 23.72 40.60
CA ALA A 8 46.44 23.38 39.22
C ALA A 8 45.28 24.33 38.87
N LEU A 9 45.53 25.49 38.26
CA LEU A 9 45.66 25.67 36.81
C LEU A 9 44.65 24.82 36.04
N GLY A 10 43.52 25.42 35.71
CA GLY A 10 42.50 24.88 34.81
C GLY A 10 41.31 25.82 34.76
N ALA A 11 41.41 26.83 33.91
CA ALA A 11 40.54 27.98 33.84
C ALA A 11 39.04 27.67 33.69
N VAL A 12 38.24 28.50 34.36
CA VAL A 12 36.88 28.84 33.95
C VAL A 12 36.94 29.60 32.62
N ALA A 13 36.26 29.09 31.60
CA ALA A 13 35.72 29.83 30.44
C ALA A 13 34.74 28.85 29.76
N GLN A 14 33.42 28.97 29.95
CA GLN A 14 32.54 29.71 29.04
C GLN A 14 32.96 29.58 27.57
N ASP A 15 32.31 28.69 26.80
CA ASP A 15 31.44 29.01 25.64
C ASP A 15 30.93 27.68 24.99
N PRO A 16 29.99 27.71 24.03
CA PRO A 16 28.56 27.49 24.18
C PRO A 16 28.13 26.07 23.78
N ALA A 17 26.82 25.82 23.89
CA ALA A 17 26.14 24.68 23.30
C ALA A 17 26.75 24.29 21.93
N SER A 18 27.27 23.06 21.87
CA SER A 18 27.88 22.51 20.67
C SER A 18 26.83 22.46 19.56
N ALA A 19 26.94 23.36 18.59
CA ALA A 19 26.17 23.36 17.35
C ALA A 19 26.44 22.11 16.47
N ALA A 20 27.23 21.16 16.95
CA ALA A 20 27.54 19.89 16.29
C ALA A 20 26.44 18.82 16.46
N ASP A 21 25.56 18.93 17.46
CA ASP A 21 24.44 17.98 17.64
C ASP A 21 23.29 18.22 16.64
N LEU A 22 23.23 19.39 16.01
CA LEU A 22 22.20 19.70 15.01
C LEU A 22 22.56 19.18 13.60
N ALA A 23 23.77 18.68 13.39
CA ALA A 23 24.24 18.19 12.09
C ALA A 23 23.93 16.70 11.83
N GLN A 24 23.40 15.97 12.83
CA GLN A 24 23.03 14.55 12.67
C GLN A 24 21.55 14.31 12.37
N LEU A 25 20.75 15.36 12.20
CA LEU A 25 19.42 15.24 11.59
C LEU A 25 19.57 15.10 10.07
N SER A 26 20.14 13.96 9.67
CA SER A 26 20.00 13.46 8.30
C SER A 26 18.49 13.46 8.01
N PRO A 27 18.03 14.03 6.87
CA PRO A 27 16.64 13.89 6.49
C PRO A 27 16.38 12.39 6.41
N GLN A 28 15.61 11.89 7.37
CA GLN A 28 15.16 10.51 7.42
C GLN A 28 14.68 10.18 6.02
N GLN A 29 15.46 9.36 5.30
CA GLN A 29 15.09 8.90 3.97
C GLN A 29 13.67 8.40 4.10
N ALA A 30 12.74 9.11 3.44
CA ALA A 30 11.34 8.74 3.42
C ALA A 30 11.33 7.28 2.98
N ALA A 31 10.98 6.39 3.90
CA ALA A 31 10.90 4.98 3.63
C ALA A 31 10.00 4.83 2.41
N GLN A 32 10.58 4.37 1.29
CA GLN A 32 9.80 3.98 0.12
C GLN A 32 8.70 3.05 0.64
N PRO A 33 7.42 3.27 0.31
CA PRO A 33 6.35 2.45 0.84
C PRO A 33 6.60 0.99 0.46
N GLN A 34 7.10 0.22 1.42
CA GLN A 34 7.33 -1.21 1.32
C GLN A 34 5.96 -1.89 1.48
N GLY A 35 5.11 -1.75 0.47
CA GLY A 35 3.77 -2.31 0.45
C GLY A 35 3.25 -2.35 -0.99
N LYS A 36 2.44 -3.36 -1.32
CA LYS A 36 1.73 -3.39 -2.59
C LYS A 36 0.92 -2.10 -2.70
N THR A 37 1.15 -1.31 -3.76
CA THR A 37 0.34 -0.13 -4.01
C THR A 37 -1.11 -0.55 -4.25
N PHE A 38 -2.07 0.30 -3.91
CA PHE A 38 -3.48 0.07 -4.24
C PHE A 38 -3.68 -0.21 -5.74
N ALA A 39 -2.93 0.47 -6.61
CA ALA A 39 -2.99 0.23 -8.06
C ALA A 39 -2.53 -1.19 -8.43
N THR A 40 -1.46 -1.69 -7.80
CA THR A 40 -0.98 -3.06 -7.99
C THR A 40 -1.99 -4.08 -7.46
N TRP A 41 -2.56 -3.84 -6.27
CA TRP A 41 -3.59 -4.70 -5.71
C TRP A 41 -4.84 -4.73 -6.60
N MET A 42 -5.37 -3.57 -6.99
CA MET A 42 -6.53 -3.50 -7.87
C MET A 42 -6.28 -4.18 -9.22
N SER A 43 -5.10 -4.01 -9.81
CA SER A 43 -4.74 -4.72 -11.06
C SER A 43 -4.75 -6.23 -10.89
N GLN A 44 -4.29 -6.74 -9.73
CA GLN A 44 -4.34 -8.17 -9.39
C GLN A 44 -5.79 -8.65 -9.24
N GLU A 45 -6.64 -7.88 -8.57
CA GLU A 45 -8.06 -8.24 -8.40
C GLU A 45 -8.81 -8.23 -9.74
N VAL A 46 -8.56 -7.27 -10.62
CA VAL A 46 -9.14 -7.25 -11.97
C VAL A 46 -8.76 -8.51 -12.74
N ALA A 47 -7.49 -8.92 -12.68
CA ALA A 47 -7.04 -10.16 -13.31
C ALA A 47 -7.69 -11.40 -12.67
N SER A 48 -7.86 -11.40 -11.35
CA SER A 48 -8.56 -12.46 -10.61
C SER A 48 -10.01 -12.61 -11.04
N VAL A 49 -10.77 -11.50 -11.12
CA VAL A 49 -12.17 -11.52 -11.59
C VAL A 49 -12.26 -12.03 -13.02
N ASN A 50 -11.36 -11.60 -13.91
CA ASN A 50 -11.31 -12.11 -15.28
C ASN A 50 -11.06 -13.63 -15.31
N GLN A 51 -10.14 -14.13 -14.47
CA GLN A 51 -9.86 -15.56 -14.37
C GLN A 51 -11.09 -16.35 -13.88
N GLN A 52 -11.85 -15.80 -12.92
CA GLN A 52 -13.09 -16.40 -12.44
C GLN A 52 -14.15 -16.46 -13.55
N MET A 53 -14.30 -15.40 -14.34
CA MET A 53 -15.21 -15.38 -15.50
C MET A 53 -14.85 -16.46 -16.52
N VAL A 54 -13.58 -16.54 -16.93
CA VAL A 54 -13.11 -17.56 -17.87
C VAL A 54 -13.33 -18.97 -17.32
N SER A 55 -13.06 -19.18 -16.03
CA SER A 55 -13.29 -20.48 -15.39
C SER A 55 -14.77 -20.87 -15.38
N ALA A 56 -15.67 -19.92 -15.16
CA ALA A 56 -17.11 -20.16 -15.20
C ALA A 56 -17.58 -20.51 -16.61
N GLU A 57 -17.11 -19.80 -17.64
CA GLU A 57 -17.40 -20.10 -19.05
C GLU A 57 -16.91 -21.50 -19.45
N GLN A 58 -15.70 -21.87 -19.04
CA GLN A 58 -15.17 -23.21 -19.27
C GLN A 58 -16.01 -24.29 -18.60
N GLY A 59 -16.45 -24.06 -17.36
CA GLY A 59 -17.34 -24.97 -16.65
C GLY A 59 -18.68 -25.14 -17.38
N LEU A 60 -19.24 -24.06 -17.91
CA LEU A 60 -20.47 -24.09 -18.69
C LEU A 60 -20.30 -24.86 -20.01
N GLN A 61 -19.17 -24.65 -20.70
CA GLN A 61 -18.83 -25.36 -21.94
C GLN A 61 -18.70 -26.87 -21.68
N GLN A 62 -18.01 -27.25 -20.60
CA GLN A 62 -17.84 -28.65 -20.19
C GLN A 62 -19.19 -29.29 -19.87
N LEU A 63 -20.03 -28.59 -19.11
CA LEU A 63 -21.38 -29.04 -18.80
C LEU A 63 -22.22 -29.25 -20.06
N ALA A 64 -22.20 -28.29 -21.00
CA ALA A 64 -22.92 -28.38 -22.26
C ALA A 64 -22.41 -29.53 -23.16
N SER A 65 -21.12 -29.86 -23.06
CA SER A 65 -20.50 -31.00 -23.76
C SER A 65 -20.80 -32.37 -23.14
N GLY A 66 -21.50 -32.42 -21.99
CA GLY A 66 -21.80 -33.66 -21.27
C GLY A 66 -20.64 -34.19 -20.42
N ALA A 67 -19.62 -33.38 -20.14
CA ALA A 67 -18.55 -33.75 -19.21
C ALA A 67 -19.10 -33.93 -17.78
N PRO A 68 -18.49 -34.77 -16.95
CA PRO A 68 -18.94 -35.04 -15.58
C PRO A 68 -18.55 -33.89 -14.62
N VAL A 69 -19.01 -32.68 -14.92
CA VAL A 69 -18.87 -31.50 -14.05
C VAL A 69 -20.17 -31.25 -13.28
N SER A 70 -20.05 -30.80 -12.03
CA SER A 70 -21.21 -30.48 -11.20
C SER A 70 -21.90 -29.20 -11.68
N LEU A 71 -23.13 -29.32 -12.19
CA LEU A 71 -23.96 -28.17 -12.58
C LEU A 71 -24.06 -27.13 -11.46
N HIS A 72 -24.28 -27.58 -10.22
CA HIS A 72 -24.41 -26.68 -9.07
C HIS A 72 -23.14 -25.85 -8.86
N GLU A 73 -21.98 -26.48 -8.98
CA GLU A 73 -20.68 -25.82 -8.80
C GLU A 73 -20.37 -24.84 -9.93
N VAL A 74 -20.70 -25.18 -11.18
CA VAL A 74 -20.58 -24.27 -12.33
C VAL A 74 -21.48 -23.05 -12.15
N MET A 75 -22.72 -23.24 -11.71
CA MET A 75 -23.66 -22.15 -11.45
C MET A 75 -23.19 -21.25 -10.30
N MET A 76 -22.67 -21.82 -9.21
CA MET A 76 -22.09 -21.03 -8.11
C MET A 76 -20.91 -20.18 -8.59
N ARG A 77 -19.98 -20.77 -9.33
CA ARG A 77 -18.83 -20.02 -9.90
C ARG A 77 -19.26 -18.90 -10.84
N ALA A 78 -20.28 -19.16 -11.67
CA ALA A 78 -20.82 -18.14 -12.56
C ALA A 78 -21.43 -16.96 -11.80
N GLU A 79 -22.17 -17.23 -10.72
CA GLU A 79 -22.77 -16.17 -9.91
C GLU A 79 -21.72 -15.40 -9.10
N GLU A 80 -20.72 -16.08 -8.55
CA GLU A 80 -19.58 -15.46 -7.87
C GLU A 80 -18.80 -14.53 -8.80
N ALA A 81 -18.48 -14.99 -10.02
CA ALA A 81 -17.81 -14.17 -11.03
C ALA A 81 -18.65 -12.94 -11.39
N ARG A 82 -19.97 -13.11 -11.55
CA ARG A 82 -20.91 -12.01 -11.83
C ARG A 82 -20.92 -10.96 -10.72
N LEU A 83 -21.06 -11.39 -9.45
CA LEU A 83 -21.08 -10.50 -8.30
C LEU A 83 -19.75 -9.74 -8.17
N SER A 84 -18.63 -10.46 -8.32
CA SER A 84 -17.29 -9.88 -8.23
C SER A 84 -17.05 -8.83 -9.33
N PHE A 85 -17.54 -9.08 -10.54
CA PHE A 85 -17.50 -8.11 -11.63
C PHE A 85 -18.34 -6.86 -11.32
N GLN A 86 -19.56 -7.03 -10.80
CA GLN A 86 -20.40 -5.89 -10.41
C GLN A 86 -19.72 -5.01 -9.36
N LEU A 87 -19.08 -5.63 -8.36
CA LEU A 87 -18.31 -4.92 -7.35
C LEU A 87 -17.12 -4.16 -7.97
N MET A 88 -16.39 -4.79 -8.89
CA MET A 88 -15.27 -4.16 -9.60
C MET A 88 -15.72 -2.91 -10.37
N VAL A 89 -16.88 -2.96 -11.03
CA VAL A 89 -17.43 -1.80 -11.75
C VAL A 89 -17.76 -0.65 -10.79
N GLN A 90 -18.36 -0.95 -9.64
CA GLN A 90 -18.63 0.06 -8.62
C GLN A 90 -17.33 0.68 -8.10
N MET A 91 -16.32 -0.15 -7.82
CA MET A 91 -15.01 0.30 -7.38
C MET A 91 -14.33 1.20 -8.43
N ARG A 92 -14.37 0.82 -9.71
CA ARG A 92 -13.89 1.67 -10.82
C ARG A 92 -14.54 3.04 -10.79
N ASN A 93 -15.87 3.10 -10.64
CA ASN A 93 -16.59 4.37 -10.59
C ASN A 93 -16.16 5.22 -9.39
N LYS A 94 -15.97 4.61 -8.21
CA LYS A 94 -15.48 5.32 -7.02
C LYS A 94 -14.05 5.82 -7.14
N VAL A 95 -13.16 5.08 -7.78
CA VAL A 95 -11.79 5.55 -8.06
C VAL A 95 -11.81 6.75 -9.02
N LEU A 96 -12.64 6.70 -10.06
CA LEU A 96 -12.80 7.82 -10.99
C LEU A 96 -13.40 9.07 -10.32
N GLU A 97 -14.37 8.88 -9.43
CA GLU A 97 -14.97 9.96 -8.62
C GLU A 97 -13.91 10.59 -7.70
N ALA A 98 -13.17 9.77 -6.94
CA ALA A 98 -12.11 10.26 -6.05
C ALA A 98 -11.01 11.02 -6.81
N TYR A 99 -10.64 10.57 -8.01
CA TYR A 99 -9.70 11.30 -8.87
C TYR A 99 -10.25 12.67 -9.30
N GLN A 100 -11.52 12.72 -9.70
CA GLN A 100 -12.17 13.98 -10.07
C GLN A 100 -12.29 14.95 -8.90
N ASP A 101 -12.63 14.46 -7.70
CA ASP A 101 -12.74 15.30 -6.51
C ASP A 101 -11.40 15.91 -6.09
N ILE A 102 -10.30 15.14 -6.15
CA ILE A 102 -8.95 15.66 -5.88
C ILE A 102 -8.59 16.76 -6.88
N MET A 103 -8.89 16.56 -8.17
CA MET A 103 -8.66 17.59 -9.21
C MET A 103 -9.48 18.85 -8.94
N ARG A 104 -10.72 18.71 -8.47
CA ARG A 104 -11.62 19.83 -8.18
C ARG A 104 -11.27 20.58 -6.89
N MET A 105 -10.54 19.95 -5.96
CA MET A 105 -10.02 20.62 -4.76
C MET A 105 -8.74 21.43 -5.03
N GLN A 106 -7.99 21.08 -6.09
CA GLN A 106 -6.73 21.76 -6.43
C GLN A 106 -6.90 22.87 -7.48
N ALA A 107 -8.06 22.92 -8.15
CA ALA A 107 -8.45 23.98 -9.08
C ALA A 107 -9.18 25.11 -8.34
#